data_AF-A0A8I1QCQ7-F1
#
_entry.id   AF-A0A8I1QCQ7-F1
#
_cell.length_a   1.000
_cell.length_b   1.000
_cell.length_c   1.000
_cell.angle_alpha   90.00
_cell.angle_beta   90.00
_cell.angle_gamma   90.00
#
_symmetry.space_group_name_H-M   'P 1'
#
loop_
_entity.id
_entity.type
_entity.pdbx_description
1 polymer ?
#
loop_
_entity_poly.entity_id
_entity_poly.type
_entity_poly.pdbx_seq_one_letter_code
_entity_poly.pdbx_strand_id
1 'polypeptide(L)'
;MPGMLNQVVSGLTNKIKGIPGKIKGKIQDLAEQERGPLVGSYNHVKPLERTALHKAIGDRLLYEPFSPMAYKATLDEYLPNIGIDKKTSFDATAFSTLRNTRAHDFQGLKEATTASGEIISKKLAEESQNANVQNAKTAVQGALNSALSASPNFESAQLDYEARIGSFKKLLDKVPSTYKIQDLSAVMKSAIDEGRAAITTQHGDEIKKLNQLFTEVQFKTDLKAALNIQDDHQIDLVKESIVNNLKKTHTDTLAAFDKSTQESLTKIHKAAEQELKAFTFIANLHANERKMREMIEKLAAETLKEKSNDNMVVDISENKLSVSSVRLDKLEFIQQLGGNKIVRQQDTDPPVYKLSMGMKLFSPFYYGGGKHKQDLLLLAQTIRATGSESITFNVENFSDPKVAEQRAREAFEAGLKAGFPPEKIKINVNGLNLAHEAQEKSEKNPQKYDSIREKLFAEKPNLYKEYVENGVRVRDELKKLNAAIETPTKPSDEIKKEMEELRKEARGKQQKTIKIEPEAAEQKDTPAPT
;
A
#
# COMPACT_ATOMS: atom_id res chain seq x y z
N MET A 1 -38.27 37.27 -13.70
CA MET A 1 -37.05 38.05 -13.97
C MET A 1 -36.45 37.71 -15.35
N PRO A 2 -37.04 38.16 -16.48
CA PRO A 2 -36.46 37.93 -17.81
C PRO A 2 -35.41 38.98 -18.22
N GLY A 3 -35.42 40.16 -17.58
CA GLY A 3 -34.61 41.32 -18.00
C GLY A 3 -33.11 41.23 -17.70
N MET A 4 -32.69 40.48 -16.67
CA MET A 4 -31.26 40.38 -16.30
C MET A 4 -30.47 39.41 -17.21
N LEU A 5 -31.11 38.42 -17.84
CA LEU A 5 -30.41 37.48 -18.74
C LEU A 5 -30.08 38.12 -20.10
N ASN A 6 -30.98 38.96 -20.64
CA ASN A 6 -30.72 39.67 -21.91
C ASN A 6 -29.55 40.66 -21.80
N GLN A 7 -29.30 41.23 -20.61
CA GLN A 7 -28.14 42.09 -20.37
C GLN A 7 -26.81 41.32 -20.33
N VAL A 8 -26.78 40.08 -19.84
CA VAL A 8 -25.56 39.26 -19.79
C VAL A 8 -25.18 38.74 -21.18
N VAL A 9 -26.16 38.30 -21.98
CA VAL A 9 -25.94 37.84 -23.37
C VAL A 9 -25.54 39.01 -24.29
N SER A 10 -26.16 40.19 -24.10
CA SER A 10 -25.76 41.44 -24.77
C SER A 10 -24.36 41.91 -24.37
N GLY A 11 -23.97 41.74 -23.10
CA GLY A 11 -22.64 42.08 -22.60
C GLY A 11 -21.52 41.17 -23.15
N LEU A 12 -21.79 39.87 -23.33
CA LEU A 12 -20.84 38.91 -23.90
C LEU A 12 -20.64 39.11 -25.41
N THR A 13 -21.71 39.39 -26.15
CA THR A 13 -21.65 39.64 -27.60
C THR A 13 -20.96 40.96 -27.95
N ASN A 14 -20.99 41.96 -27.06
CA ASN A 14 -20.31 43.24 -27.27
C ASN A 14 -18.81 43.23 -26.91
N LYS A 15 -18.34 42.26 -26.11
CA LYS A 15 -16.91 42.18 -25.71
C LYS A 15 -16.00 41.48 -26.73
N ILE A 16 -16.55 40.81 -27.75
CA ILE A 16 -15.75 40.14 -28.78
C ILE A 16 -15.77 40.98 -30.06
N LYS A 17 -14.85 41.95 -30.17
CA LYS A 17 -14.62 42.71 -31.41
C LYS A 17 -13.99 41.76 -32.44
N GLY A 18 -14.61 41.67 -33.63
CA GLY A 18 -14.04 41.00 -34.80
C GLY A 18 -14.73 39.71 -35.29
N ILE A 19 -15.82 39.25 -34.64
CA ILE A 19 -16.57 38.08 -35.16
C ILE A 19 -17.63 38.52 -36.19
N PRO A 20 -17.66 37.95 -37.41
CA PRO A 20 -18.67 38.22 -38.43
C PRO A 20 -20.11 37.99 -37.91
N GLY A 21 -21.04 38.89 -38.25
CA GLY A 21 -22.41 38.87 -37.73
C GLY A 21 -23.19 37.54 -37.91
N LYS A 22 -22.88 36.76 -38.95
CA LYS A 22 -23.47 35.43 -39.19
C LYS A 22 -23.07 34.38 -38.15
N ILE A 23 -21.91 34.52 -37.50
CA ILE A 23 -21.43 33.62 -36.45
C ILE A 23 -22.06 33.99 -35.10
N LYS A 24 -22.31 35.29 -34.85
CA LYS A 24 -23.04 35.75 -33.65
C LYS A 24 -24.45 35.18 -33.55
N GLY A 25 -25.20 35.17 -34.66
CA GLY A 25 -26.55 34.57 -34.70
C GLY A 25 -26.55 33.08 -34.36
N LYS A 26 -25.64 32.30 -34.95
CA LYS A 26 -25.53 30.86 -34.69
C LYS A 26 -25.09 30.51 -33.27
N ILE A 27 -24.22 31.32 -32.65
CA ILE A 27 -23.82 31.13 -31.24
C ILE A 27 -25.00 31.37 -30.30
N GLN A 28 -25.85 32.34 -30.62
CA GLN A 28 -27.05 32.65 -29.83
C GLN A 28 -28.13 31.57 -29.98
N ASP A 29 -28.35 31.07 -31.20
CA ASP A 29 -29.28 29.96 -31.47
C ASP A 29 -28.84 28.63 -30.81
N LEU A 30 -27.53 28.32 -30.81
CA LEU A 30 -26.98 27.15 -30.13
C LEU A 30 -27.05 27.26 -28.59
N ALA A 31 -26.80 28.46 -28.04
CA ALA A 31 -26.93 28.71 -26.60
C ALA A 31 -28.38 28.64 -26.11
N GLU A 32 -29.36 28.91 -26.99
CA GLU A 32 -30.79 28.78 -26.69
C GLU A 32 -31.31 27.33 -26.86
N GLN A 33 -30.71 26.53 -27.74
CA GLN A 33 -31.05 25.10 -27.92
C GLN A 33 -30.40 24.16 -26.88
N GLU A 34 -29.24 24.48 -26.29
CA GLU A 34 -28.47 23.57 -25.42
C GLU A 34 -28.74 23.76 -23.91
N ARG A 35 -29.98 23.52 -23.48
CA ARG A 35 -30.35 23.46 -22.04
C ARG A 35 -30.18 22.08 -21.38
N GLY A 36 -29.36 21.18 -21.93
CA GLY A 36 -29.10 19.82 -21.42
C GLY A 36 -27.61 19.49 -21.27
N PRO A 37 -27.24 18.42 -20.51
CA PRO A 37 -25.84 18.05 -20.31
C PRO A 37 -25.17 17.59 -21.62
N LEU A 38 -24.00 18.15 -21.91
CA LEU A 38 -23.21 17.92 -23.11
C LEU A 38 -22.57 16.51 -23.11
N VAL A 39 -23.27 15.54 -23.69
CA VAL A 39 -22.69 14.27 -24.15
C VAL A 39 -22.96 14.15 -25.65
N GLY A 40 -22.06 14.70 -26.48
CA GLY A 40 -22.18 14.66 -27.94
C GLY A 40 -20.84 14.98 -28.64
N SER A 41 -20.50 14.20 -29.66
CA SER A 41 -19.24 14.31 -30.41
C SER A 41 -19.21 15.56 -31.30
N TYR A 42 -18.27 16.47 -31.06
CA TYR A 42 -18.10 17.74 -31.79
C TYR A 42 -17.37 17.60 -33.14
N ASN A 43 -17.64 16.57 -33.92
CA ASN A 43 -16.93 16.33 -35.19
C ASN A 43 -17.48 17.13 -36.39
N HIS A 44 -18.55 17.93 -36.19
CA HIS A 44 -19.24 18.65 -37.26
C HIS A 44 -18.99 20.17 -37.26
N VAL A 45 -18.17 20.70 -36.35
CA VAL A 45 -17.89 22.13 -36.21
C VAL A 45 -16.55 22.49 -36.87
N LYS A 46 -16.50 23.61 -37.62
CA LYS A 46 -15.28 24.04 -38.31
C LYS A 46 -14.18 24.38 -37.29
N PRO A 47 -12.89 24.14 -37.59
CA PRO A 47 -11.78 24.31 -36.63
C PRO A 47 -11.74 25.70 -35.94
N LEU A 48 -11.98 26.77 -36.69
CA LEU A 48 -12.00 28.16 -36.19
C LEU A 48 -13.15 28.44 -35.22
N GLU A 49 -14.32 27.84 -35.46
CA GLU A 49 -15.49 27.95 -34.58
C GLU A 49 -15.27 27.14 -33.30
N ARG A 50 -14.58 25.99 -33.39
CA ARG A 50 -14.14 25.19 -32.24
C ARG A 50 -13.19 25.99 -31.35
N THR A 51 -12.16 26.63 -31.91
CA THR A 51 -11.22 27.46 -31.15
C THR A 51 -11.91 28.65 -30.48
N ALA A 52 -12.90 29.27 -31.13
CA ALA A 52 -13.69 30.35 -30.55
C ALA A 52 -14.62 29.86 -29.42
N LEU A 53 -15.24 28.68 -29.58
CA LEU A 53 -16.05 28.04 -28.54
C LEU A 53 -15.19 27.66 -27.32
N HIS A 54 -14.04 27.03 -27.54
CA HIS A 54 -13.06 26.70 -26.50
C HIS A 54 -12.57 27.95 -25.75
N LYS A 55 -12.34 29.05 -26.47
CA LYS A 55 -11.92 30.33 -25.87
C LYS A 55 -13.06 31.03 -25.12
N ALA A 56 -14.32 30.84 -25.51
CA ALA A 56 -15.49 31.44 -24.88
C ALA A 56 -16.02 30.64 -23.66
N ILE A 57 -15.92 29.31 -23.70
CA ILE A 57 -16.36 28.39 -22.64
C ILE A 57 -15.23 28.16 -21.61
N GLY A 58 -14.00 28.58 -21.96
CA GLY A 58 -12.76 28.13 -21.33
C GLY A 58 -12.50 26.69 -21.73
N ASP A 59 -11.24 26.26 -21.75
CA ASP A 59 -10.88 24.84 -21.79
C ASP A 59 -11.30 24.14 -20.47
N ARG A 60 -12.59 24.18 -20.14
CA ARG A 60 -13.20 23.24 -19.22
C ARG A 60 -13.19 21.92 -19.96
N LEU A 61 -12.10 21.19 -19.75
CA LEU A 61 -11.87 19.81 -20.19
C LEU A 61 -13.18 19.06 -20.34
N LEU A 62 -13.34 18.37 -21.46
CA LEU A 62 -14.50 17.53 -21.81
C LEU A 62 -14.85 16.44 -20.77
N TYR A 63 -14.05 16.32 -19.70
CA TYR A 63 -14.23 15.39 -18.60
C TYR A 63 -14.31 16.17 -17.29
N GLU A 64 -15.18 15.74 -16.38
CA GLU A 64 -15.16 16.23 -15.01
C GLU A 64 -13.72 16.09 -14.45
N PRO A 65 -13.09 17.19 -13.98
CA PRO A 65 -11.83 17.11 -13.26
C PRO A 65 -11.94 16.04 -12.17
N PHE A 66 -10.89 15.25 -12.01
CA PHE A 66 -10.81 14.17 -11.02
C PHE A 66 -11.79 12.99 -11.20
N SER A 67 -12.38 12.79 -12.39
CA SER A 67 -13.10 11.56 -12.74
C SER A 67 -12.16 10.34 -12.89
N PRO A 68 -12.67 9.09 -12.86
CA PRO A 68 -11.86 7.89 -13.16
C PRO A 68 -11.17 7.94 -14.53
N MET A 69 -11.78 8.58 -15.54
CA MET A 69 -11.15 8.81 -16.84
C MET A 69 -10.00 9.82 -16.77
N ALA A 70 -10.16 10.92 -16.03
CA ALA A 70 -9.05 11.85 -15.77
C ALA A 70 -7.93 11.16 -15.00
N TYR A 71 -8.28 10.31 -14.01
CA TYR A 71 -7.34 9.48 -13.27
C TYR A 71 -6.56 8.55 -14.19
N LYS A 72 -7.23 7.87 -15.15
CA LYS A 72 -6.59 7.00 -16.14
C LYS A 72 -5.63 7.76 -17.05
N ALA A 73 -6.04 8.90 -17.60
CA ALA A 73 -5.21 9.70 -18.49
C ALA A 73 -3.92 10.17 -17.78
N THR A 74 -4.03 10.58 -16.52
CA THR A 74 -2.88 10.93 -15.69
C THR A 74 -2.08 9.70 -15.25
N LEU A 75 -2.72 8.55 -15.03
CA LEU A 75 -2.03 7.31 -14.67
C LEU A 75 -1.08 6.87 -15.79
N ASP A 76 -1.56 6.77 -17.02
CA ASP A 76 -0.76 6.33 -18.18
C ASP A 76 0.45 7.25 -18.43
N GLU A 77 0.30 8.55 -18.17
CA GLU A 77 1.36 9.54 -18.37
C GLU A 77 2.46 9.49 -17.29
N TYR A 78 2.11 9.16 -16.04
CA TYR A 78 3.00 9.36 -14.90
C TYR A 78 3.35 8.10 -14.11
N LEU A 79 2.80 6.93 -14.47
CA LEU A 79 3.14 5.65 -13.85
C LEU A 79 4.65 5.36 -13.77
N PRO A 80 5.51 5.77 -14.73
CA PRO A 80 6.95 5.63 -14.61
C PRO A 80 7.60 6.43 -13.47
N ASN A 81 6.93 7.46 -12.95
CA ASN A 81 7.49 8.46 -12.02
C ASN A 81 7.02 8.27 -10.57
N ILE A 82 6.38 7.14 -10.23
CA ILE A 82 5.82 6.91 -8.90
C ILE A 82 6.90 6.43 -7.94
N GLY A 83 7.13 7.21 -6.89
CA GLY A 83 8.02 6.87 -5.76
C GLY A 83 7.42 5.86 -4.78
N ILE A 84 8.20 5.47 -3.77
CA ILE A 84 7.68 4.95 -2.51
C ILE A 84 8.32 5.75 -1.37
N ASP A 85 7.55 6.03 -0.31
CA ASP A 85 8.11 6.58 0.93
C ASP A 85 9.19 5.63 1.50
N LYS A 86 10.38 6.17 1.76
CA LYS A 86 11.56 5.47 2.30
C LYS A 86 11.31 4.77 3.63
N LYS A 87 10.21 5.11 4.32
CA LYS A 87 9.76 4.43 5.54
C LYS A 87 9.20 3.03 5.29
N THR A 88 8.88 2.68 4.05
CA THR A 88 8.36 1.34 3.70
C THR A 88 9.48 0.32 3.76
N SER A 89 9.51 -0.51 4.79
CA SER A 89 10.52 -1.55 4.98
C SER A 89 9.96 -2.95 4.74
N PHE A 90 10.76 -3.79 4.07
CA PHE A 90 10.55 -5.22 4.00
C PHE A 90 11.07 -5.89 5.29
N ASP A 91 10.38 -6.92 5.79
CA ASP A 91 10.84 -7.68 6.95
C ASP A 91 12.09 -8.51 6.59
N ALA A 92 13.27 -7.97 6.95
CA ALA A 92 14.56 -8.63 6.76
C ALA A 92 14.75 -9.88 7.62
N THR A 93 13.90 -10.07 8.64
CA THR A 93 14.07 -11.08 9.67
C THR A 93 13.20 -12.31 9.46
N ALA A 94 12.39 -12.37 8.39
CA ALA A 94 11.50 -13.50 8.14
C ALA A 94 12.27 -14.84 8.05
N PHE A 95 13.37 -14.87 7.30
CA PHE A 95 14.19 -16.07 7.13
C PHE A 95 14.96 -16.42 8.41
N SER A 96 15.54 -15.43 9.11
CA SER A 96 16.26 -15.67 10.36
C SER A 96 15.31 -16.12 11.49
N THR A 97 14.10 -15.57 11.56
CA THR A 97 13.04 -16.03 12.47
C THR A 97 12.66 -17.48 12.18
N LEU A 98 12.51 -17.86 10.91
CA LEU A 98 12.30 -19.26 10.54
C LEU A 98 13.47 -20.14 10.99
N ARG A 99 14.72 -19.73 10.74
CA ARG A 99 15.91 -20.48 11.17
C ARG A 99 15.93 -20.68 12.69
N ASN A 100 15.55 -19.68 13.47
CA ASN A 100 15.58 -19.76 14.93
C ASN A 100 14.40 -20.56 15.51
N THR A 101 13.30 -20.67 14.78
CA THR A 101 12.09 -21.38 15.23
C THR A 101 12.00 -22.81 14.70
N ARG A 102 12.77 -23.17 13.66
CA ARG A 102 12.85 -24.54 13.14
C ARG A 102 13.44 -25.50 14.18
N ALA A 103 13.06 -26.77 14.07
CA ALA A 103 13.72 -27.85 14.80
C ALA A 103 15.08 -28.14 14.17
N HIS A 104 16.14 -27.53 14.71
CA HIS A 104 17.52 -27.67 14.22
C HIS A 104 18.34 -28.70 15.00
N ASP A 105 17.75 -29.25 16.07
CA ASP A 105 18.35 -30.22 16.98
C ASP A 105 17.25 -31.09 17.63
N PHE A 106 17.66 -32.04 18.46
CA PHE A 106 16.73 -32.91 19.18
C PHE A 106 15.81 -32.16 20.16
N GLN A 107 16.21 -30.97 20.65
CA GLN A 107 15.40 -30.14 21.54
C GLN A 107 14.25 -29.45 20.79
N GLY A 108 14.44 -29.20 19.50
CA GLY A 108 13.42 -28.71 18.58
C GLY A 108 12.21 -29.65 18.42
N LEU A 109 12.35 -30.93 18.77
CA LEU A 109 11.29 -31.94 18.71
C LEU A 109 10.33 -31.86 19.92
N LYS A 110 9.74 -30.68 20.14
CA LYS A 110 9.06 -30.30 21.39
C LYS A 110 7.82 -31.12 21.73
N GLU A 111 7.14 -31.69 20.74
CA GLU A 111 5.92 -32.49 20.92
C GLU A 111 6.12 -33.96 20.52
N ALA A 112 7.34 -34.36 20.11
CA ALA A 112 7.61 -35.74 19.79
C ALA A 112 7.65 -36.58 21.07
N THR A 113 6.93 -37.70 21.06
CA THR A 113 6.72 -38.57 22.22
C THR A 113 7.30 -39.97 22.03
N THR A 114 7.75 -40.56 23.14
CA THR A 114 8.07 -41.99 23.25
C THR A 114 6.81 -42.85 23.09
N ALA A 115 6.99 -44.17 22.99
CA ALA A 115 5.87 -45.11 23.05
C ALA A 115 5.08 -45.05 24.37
N SER A 116 5.70 -44.58 25.46
CA SER A 116 5.05 -44.32 26.76
C SER A 116 4.32 -42.97 26.84
N GLY A 117 4.40 -42.13 25.80
CA GLY A 117 3.79 -40.79 25.77
C GLY A 117 4.64 -39.68 26.39
N GLU A 118 5.87 -39.97 26.81
CA GLU A 118 6.80 -38.98 27.38
C GLU A 118 7.50 -38.19 26.26
N ILE A 119 7.84 -36.92 26.49
CA ILE A 119 8.51 -36.10 25.47
C ILE A 119 9.95 -36.60 25.24
N ILE A 120 10.29 -36.92 23.99
CA ILE A 120 11.59 -37.49 23.60
C ILE A 120 12.74 -36.57 23.97
N SER A 121 12.61 -35.26 23.68
CA SER A 121 13.67 -34.30 23.98
C SER A 121 14.00 -34.22 25.47
N LYS A 122 12.98 -34.33 26.34
CA LYS A 122 13.17 -34.39 27.80
C LYS A 122 13.86 -35.69 28.20
N LYS A 123 13.38 -36.83 27.70
CA LYS A 123 13.95 -38.14 28.05
C LYS A 123 15.40 -38.29 27.62
N LEU A 124 15.74 -37.79 26.44
CA LEU A 124 17.12 -37.80 25.95
C LEU A 124 18.01 -36.84 26.73
N ALA A 125 17.49 -35.72 27.25
CA ALA A 125 18.26 -34.75 28.05
C ALA A 125 18.47 -35.17 29.52
N GLU A 126 17.66 -36.07 30.07
CA GLU A 126 17.80 -36.58 31.44
C GLU A 126 19.13 -37.33 31.63
N GLU A 127 19.90 -36.96 32.66
CA GLU A 127 21.11 -37.70 33.04
C GLU A 127 20.78 -39.10 33.55
N SER A 128 21.59 -40.08 33.13
CA SER A 128 21.52 -41.46 33.60
C SER A 128 22.77 -41.82 34.40
N GLN A 129 22.57 -42.46 35.55
CA GLN A 129 23.65 -43.05 36.34
C GLN A 129 24.27 -44.28 35.65
N ASN A 130 23.58 -44.87 34.67
CA ASN A 130 24.11 -45.96 33.86
C ASN A 130 24.88 -45.40 32.65
N ALA A 131 26.19 -45.59 32.65
CA ALA A 131 27.09 -45.11 31.60
C ALA A 131 26.70 -45.58 30.19
N ASN A 132 26.23 -46.82 30.03
CA ASN A 132 25.82 -47.32 28.72
C ASN A 132 24.57 -46.59 28.20
N VAL A 133 23.60 -46.33 29.09
CA VAL A 133 22.39 -45.56 28.74
C VAL A 133 22.75 -44.11 28.44
N GLN A 134 23.67 -43.50 29.19
CA GLN A 134 24.11 -42.13 28.95
C GLN A 134 24.85 -41.97 27.61
N ASN A 135 25.71 -42.94 27.27
CA ASN A 135 26.39 -42.97 25.98
C ASN A 135 25.40 -43.13 24.83
N ALA A 136 24.41 -44.02 24.99
CA ALA A 136 23.36 -44.22 24.00
C ALA A 136 22.51 -42.96 23.81
N LYS A 137 22.11 -42.26 24.88
CA LYS A 137 21.43 -40.96 24.80
C LYS A 137 22.24 -39.94 24.02
N THR A 138 23.54 -39.82 24.32
CA THR A 138 24.45 -38.89 23.64
C THR A 138 24.60 -39.22 22.16
N ALA A 139 24.71 -40.51 21.80
CA ALA A 139 24.77 -40.97 20.41
C ALA A 139 23.48 -40.63 19.64
N VAL A 140 22.32 -40.88 20.24
CA VAL A 140 21.00 -40.55 19.65
C VAL A 140 20.84 -39.04 19.48
N GLN A 141 21.20 -38.24 20.49
CA GLN A 141 21.19 -36.77 20.38
C GLN A 141 22.08 -36.29 19.23
N GLY A 142 23.32 -36.77 19.14
CA GLY A 142 24.26 -36.40 18.08
C GLY A 142 23.75 -36.77 16.69
N ALA A 143 23.16 -37.95 16.54
CA ALA A 143 22.59 -38.42 15.29
C ALA A 143 21.36 -37.59 14.85
N LEU A 144 20.45 -37.29 15.79
CA LEU A 144 19.30 -36.41 15.53
C LEU A 144 19.74 -34.99 15.16
N ASN A 145 20.73 -34.44 15.88
CA ASN A 145 21.28 -33.10 15.58
C ASN A 145 21.93 -33.06 14.20
N SER A 146 22.66 -34.11 13.82
CA SER A 146 23.25 -34.23 12.49
C SER A 146 22.17 -34.30 11.40
N ALA A 147 21.11 -35.08 11.62
CA ALA A 147 20.01 -35.20 10.67
C ALA A 147 19.24 -33.87 10.47
N LEU A 148 19.13 -33.05 11.51
CA LEU A 148 18.43 -31.76 11.53
C LEU A 148 19.33 -30.55 11.24
N SER A 149 20.62 -30.78 10.97
CA SER A 149 21.57 -29.72 10.65
C SER A 149 21.19 -28.99 9.35
N ALA A 150 21.45 -27.68 9.32
CA ALA A 150 21.24 -26.87 8.14
C ALA A 150 22.15 -27.35 7.00
N SER A 151 21.60 -27.51 5.80
CA SER A 151 22.43 -27.75 4.62
C SER A 151 23.20 -26.49 4.20
N PRO A 152 24.38 -26.62 3.58
CA PRO A 152 25.09 -25.46 3.02
C PRO A 152 24.25 -24.64 2.04
N ASN A 153 23.35 -25.31 1.30
CA ASN A 153 22.42 -24.64 0.38
C ASN A 153 21.40 -23.78 1.14
N PHE A 154 20.87 -24.27 2.25
CA PHE A 154 19.95 -23.51 3.11
C PHE A 154 20.63 -22.28 3.71
N GLU A 155 21.85 -22.44 4.25
CA GLU A 155 22.61 -21.30 4.81
C GLU A 155 22.97 -20.26 3.74
N SER A 156 23.40 -20.72 2.57
CA SER A 156 23.65 -19.85 1.41
C SER A 156 22.39 -19.07 1.02
N ALA A 157 21.23 -19.75 0.95
CA ALA A 157 19.96 -19.13 0.62
C ALA A 157 19.50 -18.10 1.66
N GLN A 158 19.72 -18.37 2.96
CA GLN A 158 19.45 -17.39 4.02
C GLN A 158 20.29 -16.12 3.80
N LEU A 159 21.61 -16.27 3.63
CA LEU A 159 22.50 -15.13 3.40
C LEU A 159 22.12 -14.36 2.14
N ASP A 160 21.75 -15.08 1.07
CA ASP A 160 21.27 -14.48 -0.17
C ASP A 160 19.99 -13.67 0.04
N TYR A 161 19.04 -14.22 0.79
CA TYR A 161 17.79 -13.55 1.10
C TYR A 161 18.01 -12.26 1.90
N GLU A 162 18.81 -12.33 2.97
CA GLU A 162 19.16 -11.18 3.80
C GLU A 162 19.91 -10.10 3.00
N ALA A 163 20.87 -10.52 2.17
CA ALA A 163 21.61 -9.61 1.29
C ALA A 163 20.68 -8.93 0.27
N ARG A 164 19.75 -9.67 -0.34
CA ARG A 164 18.79 -9.11 -1.30
C ARG A 164 17.85 -8.09 -0.65
N ILE A 165 17.42 -8.31 0.59
CA ILE A 165 16.61 -7.31 1.32
C ILE A 165 17.44 -6.06 1.66
N GLY A 166 18.71 -6.24 2.02
CA GLY A 166 19.65 -5.12 2.18
C GLY A 166 19.82 -4.30 0.90
N SER A 167 19.99 -4.98 -0.25
CA SER A 167 20.07 -4.34 -1.56
C SER A 167 18.78 -3.63 -1.95
N PHE A 168 17.61 -4.22 -1.67
CA PHE A 168 16.32 -3.61 -1.92
C PHE A 168 16.19 -2.23 -1.27
N LYS A 169 16.63 -2.07 -0.01
CA LYS A 169 16.61 -0.75 0.67
C LYS A 169 17.44 0.29 -0.07
N LYS A 170 18.61 -0.09 -0.58
CA LYS A 170 19.47 0.82 -1.37
C LYS A 170 18.85 1.15 -2.73
N LEU A 171 18.20 0.19 -3.38
CA LEU A 171 17.54 0.42 -4.66
C LEU A 171 16.26 1.23 -4.51
N LEU A 172 15.59 1.16 -3.36
CA LEU A 172 14.44 1.98 -3.04
C LEU A 172 14.78 3.47 -3.07
N ASP A 173 16.01 3.85 -2.69
CA ASP A 173 16.50 5.24 -2.80
C ASP A 173 16.61 5.74 -4.25
N LYS A 174 16.65 4.82 -5.23
CA LYS A 174 16.69 5.12 -6.67
C LYS A 174 15.31 5.12 -7.32
N VAL A 175 14.23 4.93 -6.55
CA VAL A 175 12.85 5.04 -7.04
C VAL A 175 12.33 6.45 -6.73
N PRO A 176 11.71 7.16 -7.69
CA PRO A 176 11.40 6.74 -9.07
C PRO A 176 12.50 7.08 -10.09
N SER A 177 13.61 7.69 -9.68
CA SER A 177 14.57 8.33 -10.61
C SER A 177 15.19 7.38 -11.63
N THR A 178 15.46 6.14 -11.24
CA THR A 178 16.17 5.14 -12.07
C THR A 178 15.31 3.90 -12.27
N TYR A 179 14.55 3.51 -11.25
CA TYR A 179 13.79 2.26 -11.26
C TYR A 179 12.33 2.48 -10.92
N LYS A 180 11.48 1.60 -11.46
CA LYS A 180 10.06 1.54 -11.13
C LYS A 180 9.85 0.61 -9.94
N ILE A 181 8.85 0.93 -9.13
CA ILE A 181 8.55 0.13 -7.94
C ILE A 181 8.09 -1.30 -8.26
N GLN A 182 7.42 -1.49 -9.41
CA GLN A 182 6.97 -2.80 -9.87
C GLN A 182 8.15 -3.74 -10.09
N ASP A 183 9.23 -3.24 -10.65
CA ASP A 183 10.43 -4.03 -10.93
C ASP A 183 11.12 -4.45 -9.63
N LEU A 184 11.20 -3.56 -8.64
CA LEU A 184 11.72 -3.91 -7.32
C LEU A 184 10.81 -4.92 -6.59
N SER A 185 9.49 -4.78 -6.71
CA SER A 185 8.53 -5.74 -6.14
C SER A 185 8.68 -7.13 -6.76
N ALA A 186 8.93 -7.20 -8.07
CA ALA A 186 9.19 -8.45 -8.78
C ALA A 186 10.51 -9.12 -8.33
N VAL A 187 11.56 -8.33 -8.11
CA VAL A 187 12.82 -8.82 -7.52
C VAL A 187 12.60 -9.39 -6.13
N MET A 188 11.84 -8.69 -5.28
CA MET A 188 11.52 -9.17 -3.93
C MET A 188 10.71 -10.46 -3.98
N LYS A 189 9.74 -10.56 -4.88
CA LYS A 189 9.01 -11.80 -5.10
C LYS A 189 9.93 -12.95 -5.51
N SER A 190 10.89 -12.72 -6.41
CA SER A 190 11.90 -13.73 -6.76
C SER A 190 12.71 -14.17 -5.55
N ALA A 191 13.15 -13.24 -4.69
CA ALA A 191 13.89 -13.57 -3.48
C ALA A 191 13.07 -14.41 -2.49
N ILE A 192 11.76 -14.11 -2.34
CA ILE A 192 10.83 -14.89 -1.52
C ILE A 192 10.66 -16.31 -2.09
N ASP A 193 10.42 -16.41 -3.41
CA ASP A 193 10.20 -17.70 -4.08
C ASP A 193 11.45 -18.59 -4.00
N GLU A 194 12.64 -18.01 -4.20
CA GLU A 194 13.94 -18.70 -4.03
C GLU A 194 14.16 -19.15 -2.59
N GLY A 195 13.88 -18.29 -1.60
CA GLY A 195 14.00 -18.63 -0.19
C GLY A 195 13.05 -19.74 0.22
N ARG A 196 11.79 -19.67 -0.23
CA ARG A 196 10.76 -20.70 -0.02
C ARG A 196 11.15 -22.05 -0.61
N ALA A 197 11.75 -22.05 -1.79
CA ALA A 197 12.27 -23.27 -2.42
C ALA A 197 13.38 -23.90 -1.56
N ALA A 198 14.35 -23.10 -1.09
CA ALA A 198 15.44 -23.59 -0.24
C ALA A 198 14.94 -24.15 1.10
N ILE A 199 13.97 -23.49 1.73
CA ILE A 199 13.29 -23.98 2.95
C ILE A 199 12.63 -25.33 2.68
N THR A 200 11.87 -25.45 1.59
CA THR A 200 11.17 -26.68 1.24
C THR A 200 12.14 -27.83 0.96
N THR A 201 13.26 -27.55 0.28
CA THR A 201 14.33 -28.52 0.05
C THR A 201 14.95 -28.97 1.37
N GLN A 202 15.29 -28.05 2.27
CA GLN A 202 15.83 -28.37 3.60
C GLN A 202 14.87 -29.26 4.40
N HIS A 203 13.58 -28.89 4.46
CA HIS A 203 12.55 -29.66 5.14
C HIS A 203 12.43 -31.09 4.57
N GLY A 204 12.54 -31.24 3.24
CA GLY A 204 12.54 -32.53 2.57
C GLY A 204 13.77 -33.38 2.91
N ASP A 205 14.94 -32.75 2.96
CA ASP A 205 16.20 -33.44 3.26
C ASP A 205 16.29 -33.87 4.72
N GLU A 206 15.81 -33.07 5.68
CA GLU A 206 15.71 -33.45 7.10
C GLU A 206 14.82 -34.68 7.30
N ILE A 207 13.66 -34.72 6.64
CA ILE A 207 12.75 -35.88 6.68
C ILE A 207 13.40 -37.12 6.06
N LYS A 208 14.13 -36.96 4.94
CA LYS A 208 14.86 -38.08 4.32
C LYS A 208 15.98 -38.60 5.23
N LYS A 209 16.81 -37.71 5.78
CA LYS A 209 17.90 -38.05 6.69
C LYS A 209 17.38 -38.74 7.94
N LEU A 210 16.29 -38.25 8.54
CA LEU A 210 15.66 -38.93 9.67
C LEU A 210 15.17 -40.32 9.28
N ASN A 211 14.45 -40.46 8.17
CA ASN A 211 13.98 -41.78 7.73
C ASN A 211 15.14 -42.76 7.49
N GLN A 212 16.25 -42.30 6.92
CA GLN A 212 17.46 -43.09 6.74
C GLN A 212 18.10 -43.45 8.08
N LEU A 213 18.16 -42.52 9.04
CA LEU A 213 18.70 -42.77 10.37
C LEU A 213 17.93 -43.89 11.09
N PHE A 214 16.61 -43.93 10.94
CA PHE A 214 15.76 -45.02 11.43
C PHE A 214 15.92 -46.35 10.69
N THR A 215 16.77 -46.45 9.67
CA THR A 215 17.17 -47.72 9.05
C THR A 215 18.51 -48.24 9.57
N GLU A 216 19.29 -47.40 10.24
CA GLU A 216 20.62 -47.75 10.72
C GLU A 216 20.55 -48.62 11.98
N VAL A 217 21.20 -49.78 11.94
CA VAL A 217 21.18 -50.77 13.03
C VAL A 217 21.76 -50.21 14.32
N GLN A 218 22.85 -49.44 14.22
CA GLN A 218 23.50 -48.82 15.37
C GLN A 218 22.57 -47.81 16.04
N PHE A 219 21.97 -46.90 15.25
CA PHE A 219 21.03 -45.92 15.77
C PHE A 219 19.83 -46.57 16.46
N LYS A 220 19.23 -47.62 15.87
CA LYS A 220 18.15 -48.37 16.52
C LYS A 220 18.57 -48.98 17.85
N THR A 221 19.78 -49.51 17.92
CA THR A 221 20.34 -50.12 19.14
C THR A 221 20.51 -49.07 20.24
N ASP A 222 21.11 -47.93 19.89
CA ASP A 222 21.30 -46.82 20.81
C ASP A 222 19.95 -46.21 21.24
N LEU A 223 18.98 -46.11 20.33
CA LEU A 223 17.63 -45.64 20.64
C LEU A 223 16.92 -46.58 21.62
N LYS A 224 17.08 -47.91 21.46
CA LYS A 224 16.54 -48.90 22.40
C LYS A 224 17.10 -48.72 23.80
N ALA A 225 18.42 -48.58 23.90
CA ALA A 225 19.09 -48.37 25.18
C ALA A 225 18.74 -47.01 25.80
N ALA A 226 18.65 -45.94 25.00
CA ALA A 226 18.39 -44.59 25.47
C ALA A 226 16.97 -44.39 26.01
N LEU A 227 15.98 -45.04 25.38
CA LEU A 227 14.55 -44.89 25.69
C LEU A 227 13.94 -46.13 26.39
N ASN A 228 14.76 -47.12 26.74
CA ASN A 228 14.32 -48.39 27.32
C ASN A 228 13.24 -49.12 26.49
N ILE A 229 13.41 -49.12 25.17
CA ILE A 229 12.49 -49.76 24.22
C ILE A 229 12.83 -51.25 24.11
N GLN A 230 11.82 -52.11 24.19
CA GLN A 230 11.98 -53.57 24.21
C GLN A 230 11.73 -54.21 22.85
N ASP A 231 10.89 -53.59 22.00
CA ASP A 231 10.46 -54.14 20.72
C ASP A 231 10.66 -53.16 19.55
N ASP A 232 10.67 -53.68 18.32
CA ASP A 232 10.85 -52.86 17.11
C ASP A 232 9.60 -52.04 16.77
N HIS A 233 8.42 -52.46 17.22
CA HIS A 233 7.17 -51.72 16.99
C HIS A 233 7.16 -50.37 17.74
N GLN A 234 7.73 -50.33 18.94
CA GLN A 234 7.94 -49.11 19.73
C GLN A 234 8.93 -48.14 19.04
N ILE A 235 9.93 -48.66 18.30
CA ILE A 235 10.80 -47.81 17.45
C ILE A 235 9.97 -47.16 16.35
N ASP A 236 9.08 -47.91 15.71
CA ASP A 236 8.23 -47.38 14.64
C ASP A 236 7.27 -46.29 15.16
N LEU A 237 6.71 -46.47 16.37
CA LEU A 237 5.91 -45.42 17.03
C LEU A 237 6.72 -44.15 17.33
N VAL A 238 7.96 -44.30 17.80
CA VAL A 238 8.89 -43.18 18.06
C VAL A 238 9.23 -42.47 16.75
N LYS A 239 9.52 -43.23 15.69
CA LYS A 239 9.78 -42.70 14.35
C LYS A 239 8.59 -41.89 13.86
N GLU A 240 7.39 -42.45 13.92
CA GLU A 240 6.17 -41.78 13.50
C GLU A 240 5.95 -40.48 14.28
N SER A 241 6.13 -40.53 15.61
CA SER A 241 5.99 -39.35 16.48
C SER A 241 6.98 -38.24 16.13
N ILE A 242 8.27 -38.56 15.94
CA ILE A 242 9.30 -37.60 15.52
C ILE A 242 8.99 -37.02 14.13
N VAL A 243 8.67 -37.87 13.15
CA VAL A 243 8.40 -37.45 11.78
C VAL A 243 7.15 -36.56 11.73
N ASN A 244 6.09 -36.89 12.47
CA ASN A 244 4.86 -36.10 12.51
C ASN A 244 5.09 -34.75 13.21
N ASN A 245 5.81 -34.72 14.34
CA ASN A 245 6.16 -33.46 15.01
C ASN A 245 7.04 -32.57 14.11
N LEU A 246 8.01 -33.15 13.40
CA LEU A 246 8.85 -32.38 12.48
C LEU A 246 8.04 -31.83 11.30
N LYS A 247 7.17 -32.63 10.68
CA LYS A 247 6.28 -32.17 9.60
C LYS A 247 5.37 -31.02 10.04
N LYS A 248 4.82 -31.11 11.26
CA LYS A 248 4.02 -30.04 11.85
C LYS A 248 4.86 -28.77 12.02
N THR A 249 6.05 -28.89 12.62
CA THR A 249 7.00 -27.78 12.78
C THR A 249 7.35 -27.14 11.43
N HIS A 250 7.65 -27.94 10.40
CA HIS A 250 7.95 -27.47 9.04
C HIS A 250 6.78 -26.70 8.42
N THR A 251 5.55 -27.15 8.65
CA THR A 251 4.35 -26.48 8.14
C THR A 251 4.13 -25.15 8.85
N ASP A 252 4.27 -25.12 10.17
CA ASP A 252 4.09 -23.91 10.98
C ASP A 252 5.16 -22.85 10.67
N THR A 253 6.44 -23.24 10.55
CA THR A 253 7.51 -22.31 10.22
C THR A 253 7.41 -21.79 8.79
N LEU A 254 7.06 -22.63 7.81
CA LEU A 254 6.84 -22.21 6.43
C LEU A 254 5.65 -21.25 6.33
N ALA A 255 4.55 -21.53 7.03
CA ALA A 255 3.39 -20.65 7.06
C ALA A 255 3.72 -19.28 7.69
N ALA A 256 4.55 -19.25 8.74
CA ALA A 256 5.02 -18.00 9.34
C ALA A 256 5.89 -17.18 8.37
N PHE A 257 6.77 -17.84 7.61
CA PHE A 257 7.58 -17.20 6.56
C PHE A 257 6.71 -16.63 5.42
N ASP A 258 5.79 -17.44 4.89
CA ASP A 258 4.87 -17.02 3.82
C ASP A 258 4.00 -15.83 4.29
N LYS A 259 3.54 -15.84 5.55
CA LYS A 259 2.76 -14.74 6.13
C LYS A 259 3.58 -13.44 6.24
N SER A 260 4.76 -13.48 6.86
CA SER A 260 5.60 -12.28 7.05
C SER A 260 6.02 -11.66 5.71
N THR A 261 6.38 -12.50 4.74
CA THR A 261 6.78 -12.03 3.40
C THR A 261 5.60 -11.45 2.61
N GLN A 262 4.43 -12.08 2.68
CA GLN A 262 3.21 -11.56 2.05
C GLN A 262 2.73 -10.24 2.67
N GLU A 263 2.80 -10.10 4.00
CA GLU A 263 2.52 -8.84 4.69
C GLU A 263 3.47 -7.73 4.25
N SER A 264 4.76 -8.05 4.08
CA SER A 264 5.77 -7.10 3.58
C SER A 264 5.50 -6.66 2.13
N LEU A 265 5.19 -7.61 1.23
CA LEU A 265 4.77 -7.27 -0.14
C LEU A 265 3.51 -6.42 -0.15
N THR A 266 2.52 -6.76 0.67
CA THR A 266 1.27 -5.99 0.77
C THR A 266 1.53 -4.55 1.23
N LYS A 267 2.45 -4.33 2.19
CA LYS A 267 2.85 -2.99 2.62
C LYS A 267 3.49 -2.19 1.46
N ILE A 268 4.34 -2.82 0.66
CA ILE A 268 4.95 -2.18 -0.53
C ILE A 268 3.87 -1.79 -1.54
N HIS A 269 2.96 -2.70 -1.88
CA HIS A 269 1.87 -2.41 -2.81
C HIS A 269 0.96 -1.29 -2.31
N LYS A 270 0.60 -1.30 -1.01
CA LYS A 270 -0.19 -0.23 -0.40
C LYS A 270 0.53 1.12 -0.42
N ALA A 271 1.83 1.15 -0.13
CA ALA A 271 2.63 2.37 -0.19
C ALA A 271 2.73 2.91 -1.62
N ALA A 272 2.95 2.05 -2.62
CA ALA A 272 2.93 2.44 -4.04
C ALA A 272 1.55 2.98 -4.46
N GLU A 273 0.46 2.32 -4.04
CA GLU A 273 -0.90 2.76 -4.34
C GLU A 273 -1.20 4.13 -3.68
N GLN A 274 -0.71 4.36 -2.46
CA GLN A 274 -0.87 5.64 -1.78
C GLN A 274 -0.08 6.76 -2.48
N GLU A 275 1.19 6.51 -2.81
CA GLU A 275 2.01 7.49 -3.52
C GLU A 275 1.40 7.83 -4.88
N LEU A 276 0.91 6.83 -5.60
CA LEU A 276 0.17 7.03 -6.82
C LEU A 276 -1.04 7.95 -6.61
N LYS A 277 -1.90 7.65 -5.63
CA LYS A 277 -3.10 8.45 -5.37
C LYS A 277 -2.74 9.89 -5.07
N ALA A 278 -1.71 10.12 -4.25
CA ALA A 278 -1.18 11.44 -3.93
C ALA A 278 -0.66 12.14 -5.18
N PHE A 279 0.21 11.48 -5.93
CA PHE A 279 0.82 12.00 -7.13
C PHE A 279 -0.23 12.37 -8.19
N THR A 280 -1.15 11.45 -8.53
CA THR A 280 -2.21 11.69 -9.53
C THR A 280 -3.10 12.84 -9.11
N PHE A 281 -3.38 12.99 -7.82
CA PHE A 281 -4.13 14.12 -7.30
C PHE A 281 -3.39 15.45 -7.50
N ILE A 282 -2.10 15.51 -7.16
CA ILE A 282 -1.26 16.72 -7.34
C ILE A 282 -1.11 17.05 -8.83
N ALA A 283 -0.89 16.06 -9.69
CA ALA A 283 -0.83 16.25 -11.14
C ALA A 283 -2.15 16.81 -11.70
N ASN A 284 -3.28 16.34 -11.18
CA ASN A 284 -4.59 16.88 -11.56
C ASN A 284 -4.74 18.34 -11.11
N LEU A 285 -4.31 18.69 -9.89
CA LEU A 285 -4.28 20.09 -9.43
C LEU A 285 -3.39 20.98 -10.31
N HIS A 286 -2.20 20.51 -10.68
CA HIS A 286 -1.25 21.21 -11.55
C HIS A 286 -1.82 21.48 -12.95
N ALA A 287 -2.49 20.47 -13.54
CA ALA A 287 -3.07 20.59 -14.86
C ALA A 287 -4.25 21.58 -14.90
N ASN A 288 -5.10 21.56 -13.87
CA ASN A 288 -6.40 22.24 -13.89
C ASN A 288 -6.40 23.63 -13.24
N GLU A 289 -5.52 23.93 -12.29
CA GLU A 289 -5.57 25.17 -11.50
C GLU A 289 -4.26 25.95 -11.55
N ARG A 290 -4.29 27.16 -12.13
CA ARG A 290 -3.08 28.00 -12.30
C ARG A 290 -2.36 28.30 -10.98
N LYS A 291 -3.10 28.61 -9.92
CA LYS A 291 -2.50 28.88 -8.60
C LYS A 291 -1.87 27.64 -7.98
N MET A 292 -2.45 26.46 -8.25
CA MET A 292 -1.87 25.20 -7.79
C MET A 292 -0.60 24.88 -8.59
N ARG A 293 -0.61 25.13 -9.89
CA ARG A 293 0.58 25.02 -10.76
C ARG A 293 1.75 25.84 -10.21
N GLU A 294 1.55 27.14 -10.00
CA GLU A 294 2.58 28.04 -9.47
C GLU A 294 3.15 27.56 -8.12
N MET A 295 2.29 27.07 -7.22
CA MET A 295 2.72 26.53 -5.92
C MET A 295 3.51 25.22 -6.07
N ILE A 296 3.02 24.29 -6.89
CA ILE A 296 3.65 22.98 -7.10
C ILE A 296 5.02 23.18 -7.78
N GLU A 297 5.12 24.04 -8.78
CA GLU A 297 6.39 24.38 -9.42
C GLU A 297 7.40 25.00 -8.44
N LYS A 298 6.94 25.87 -7.53
CA LYS A 298 7.78 26.45 -6.48
C LYS A 298 8.30 25.38 -5.51
N LEU A 299 7.41 24.54 -4.98
CA LEU A 299 7.77 23.46 -4.06
C LEU A 299 8.71 22.44 -4.71
N ALA A 300 8.51 22.17 -6.00
CA ALA A 300 9.38 21.30 -6.78
C ALA A 300 10.79 21.89 -6.90
N ALA A 301 10.90 23.18 -7.24
CA ALA A 301 12.18 23.87 -7.34
C ALA A 301 12.93 23.92 -5.99
N GLU A 302 12.23 24.10 -4.87
CA GLU A 302 12.81 24.03 -3.52
C GLU A 302 13.35 22.63 -3.22
N THR A 303 12.57 21.59 -3.50
CA THR A 303 12.98 20.19 -3.28
C THR A 303 14.19 19.80 -4.15
N LEU A 304 14.26 20.31 -5.38
CA LEU A 304 15.42 20.09 -6.26
C LEU A 304 16.69 20.77 -5.75
N LYS A 305 16.59 21.98 -5.20
CA LYS A 305 17.73 22.68 -4.58
C LYS A 305 18.26 21.97 -3.34
N GLU A 306 17.38 21.36 -2.55
CA GLU A 306 17.79 20.55 -1.39
C GLU A 306 18.54 19.28 -1.83
N LYS A 307 18.15 18.68 -2.97
CA LYS A 307 18.77 17.46 -3.51
C LYS A 307 20.04 17.70 -4.34
N SER A 308 20.23 18.89 -4.93
CA SER A 308 21.37 19.19 -5.81
C SER A 308 22.73 19.29 -5.11
N ASN A 309 22.79 19.09 -3.78
CA ASN A 309 24.06 18.93 -3.07
C ASN A 309 24.68 17.53 -3.25
N ASP A 310 23.92 16.56 -3.77
CA ASP A 310 24.42 15.26 -4.22
C ASP A 310 24.39 15.22 -5.75
N ASN A 311 25.53 14.91 -6.38
CA ASN A 311 25.70 14.88 -7.85
C ASN A 311 24.73 13.89 -8.52
N MET A 312 23.57 14.38 -8.97
CA MET A 312 22.64 13.66 -9.84
C MET A 312 22.34 14.48 -11.09
N VAL A 313 22.54 13.86 -12.26
CA VAL A 313 22.07 14.37 -13.54
C VAL A 313 20.58 14.10 -13.62
N VAL A 314 19.80 15.17 -13.69
CA VAL A 314 18.35 15.12 -13.84
C VAL A 314 18.01 15.56 -15.25
N ASP A 315 17.40 14.68 -16.03
CA ASP A 315 16.87 15.01 -17.35
C ASP A 315 15.57 15.80 -17.18
N ILE A 316 15.61 17.10 -17.47
CA ILE A 316 14.51 18.04 -17.29
C ILE A 316 13.76 18.13 -18.62
N SER A 317 12.71 17.32 -18.78
CA SER A 317 11.66 17.66 -19.73
C SER A 317 10.73 18.69 -19.08
N GLU A 318 10.41 19.77 -19.81
CA GLU A 318 9.78 21.02 -19.33
C GLU A 318 8.47 20.88 -18.52
N ASN A 319 7.84 19.70 -18.44
CA ASN A 319 6.50 19.57 -17.84
C ASN A 319 6.27 18.37 -16.90
N LYS A 320 7.22 17.46 -16.69
CA LYS A 320 6.89 16.13 -16.11
C LYS A 320 7.62 15.78 -14.81
N LEU A 321 8.79 16.36 -14.60
CA LEU A 321 9.64 16.03 -13.46
C LEU A 321 9.37 16.91 -12.22
N SER A 322 8.63 18.01 -12.36
CA SER A 322 8.35 18.94 -11.26
C SER A 322 7.35 18.35 -10.26
N VAL A 323 6.26 17.75 -10.74
CA VAL A 323 5.15 17.31 -9.90
C VAL A 323 5.53 16.14 -8.97
N SER A 324 6.46 15.27 -9.39
CA SER A 324 6.81 14.04 -8.63
C SER A 324 7.65 14.29 -7.40
N SER A 325 8.23 15.49 -7.31
CA SER A 325 9.01 15.90 -6.15
C SER A 325 8.17 16.51 -5.01
N VAL A 326 6.90 16.80 -5.27
CA VAL A 326 6.01 17.47 -4.30
C VAL A 326 5.16 16.46 -3.56
N ARG A 327 5.20 16.52 -2.21
CA ARG A 327 4.35 15.70 -1.35
C ARG A 327 3.05 16.43 -1.01
N LEU A 328 1.96 15.68 -0.87
CA LEU A 328 0.63 16.25 -0.57
C LEU A 328 0.60 17.02 0.76
N ASP A 329 1.40 16.62 1.74
CA ASP A 329 1.51 17.26 3.06
C ASP A 329 2.25 18.61 3.02
N LYS A 330 2.96 18.92 1.92
CA LYS A 330 3.67 20.19 1.69
C LYS A 330 2.82 21.24 0.98
N LEU A 331 1.65 20.89 0.45
CA LEU A 331 0.73 21.87 -0.13
C LEU A 331 0.14 22.75 0.99
N GLU A 332 0.37 24.07 0.90
CA GLU A 332 -0.15 25.04 1.88
C GLU A 332 -1.68 25.12 1.85
N PHE A 333 -2.27 24.99 0.67
CA PHE A 333 -3.70 24.98 0.45
C PHE A 333 -4.05 24.26 -0.85
N ILE A 334 -5.34 23.93 -1.01
CA ILE A 334 -5.91 23.46 -2.27
C ILE A 334 -6.90 24.49 -2.77
N GLN A 335 -6.71 24.96 -3.99
CA GLN A 335 -7.56 25.99 -4.60
C GLN A 335 -8.93 25.42 -4.94
N GLN A 336 -9.99 26.04 -4.42
CA GLN A 336 -11.37 25.70 -4.77
C GLN A 336 -11.74 26.30 -6.13
N LEU A 337 -12.69 25.67 -6.83
CA LEU A 337 -13.29 26.21 -8.06
C LEU A 337 -14.09 27.50 -7.81
N GLY A 338 -14.49 27.72 -6.56
CA GLY A 338 -15.08 28.97 -6.08
C GLY A 338 -14.09 30.13 -5.86
N GLY A 339 -12.78 29.88 -5.94
CA GLY A 339 -11.74 30.89 -5.70
C GLY A 339 -11.20 30.95 -4.27
N ASN A 340 -11.87 30.33 -3.29
CA ASN A 340 -11.37 30.21 -1.91
C ASN A 340 -10.36 29.06 -1.76
N LYS A 341 -9.82 28.88 -0.56
CA LYS A 341 -8.79 27.88 -0.24
C LYS A 341 -9.38 26.79 0.67
N ILE A 342 -9.09 25.52 0.36
CA ILE A 342 -9.16 24.42 1.32
C ILE A 342 -7.84 24.42 2.08
N VAL A 343 -7.89 24.53 3.39
CA VAL A 343 -6.69 24.63 4.23
C VAL A 343 -6.57 23.37 5.09
N ARG A 344 -5.38 22.78 5.09
CA ARG A 344 -5.03 21.70 6.02
C ARG A 344 -4.72 22.31 7.38
N GLN A 345 -5.32 21.78 8.44
CA GLN A 345 -4.91 22.14 9.79
C GLN A 345 -3.57 21.46 10.10
N GLN A 346 -2.58 22.24 10.51
CA GLN A 346 -1.28 21.73 10.93
C GLN A 346 -1.44 20.96 12.26
N ASP A 347 -0.58 19.96 12.47
CA ASP A 347 -0.44 19.20 13.72
C ASP A 347 -1.67 18.41 14.20
N THR A 348 -2.61 18.10 13.32
CA THR A 348 -3.72 17.16 13.60
C THR A 348 -3.42 15.78 13.03
N ASP A 349 -3.47 14.74 13.86
CA ASP A 349 -3.49 13.33 13.46
C ASP A 349 -4.78 12.68 13.98
N PRO A 350 -5.75 12.32 13.11
CA PRO A 350 -5.71 12.32 11.65
C PRO A 350 -5.75 13.73 11.02
N PRO A 351 -5.32 13.90 9.75
CA PRO A 351 -5.28 15.20 9.08
C PRO A 351 -6.68 15.78 8.87
N VAL A 352 -6.88 17.03 9.32
CA VAL A 352 -8.15 17.75 9.15
C VAL A 352 -8.03 18.80 8.04
N TYR A 353 -8.98 18.79 7.09
CA TYR A 353 -9.07 19.77 6.03
C TYR A 353 -10.35 20.57 6.18
N LYS A 354 -10.24 21.90 6.06
CA LYS A 354 -11.36 22.83 6.23
C LYS A 354 -11.78 23.43 4.89
N LEU A 355 -13.06 23.26 4.57
CA LEU A 355 -13.73 23.87 3.42
C LEU A 355 -14.71 24.93 3.93
N SER A 356 -14.41 26.20 3.67
CA SER A 356 -15.32 27.30 4.00
C SER A 356 -16.27 27.57 2.85
N MET A 357 -17.54 27.24 3.03
CA MET A 357 -18.61 27.56 2.07
C MET A 357 -19.30 28.86 2.53
N GLY A 358 -19.02 29.98 1.87
CA GLY A 358 -19.65 31.28 2.21
C GLY A 358 -21.18 31.23 2.13
N MET A 359 -21.90 32.17 2.75
CA MET A 359 -23.37 32.15 2.73
C MET A 359 -23.94 32.24 1.32
N LYS A 360 -25.03 31.51 1.05
CA LYS A 360 -25.67 31.44 -0.28
C LYS A 360 -26.03 32.81 -0.86
N LEU A 361 -26.49 33.73 -0.01
CA LEU A 361 -26.88 35.08 -0.41
C LEU A 361 -25.69 35.94 -0.89
N PHE A 362 -24.51 35.75 -0.29
CA PHE A 362 -23.30 36.52 -0.60
C PHE A 362 -22.41 35.84 -1.65
N SER A 363 -22.78 34.64 -2.12
CA SER A 363 -22.02 33.90 -3.13
C SER A 363 -22.94 33.14 -4.10
N PRO A 364 -23.90 33.80 -4.77
CA PRO A 364 -24.89 33.12 -5.62
C PRO A 364 -24.25 32.34 -6.77
N PHE A 365 -23.15 32.84 -7.36
CA PHE A 365 -22.40 32.16 -8.43
C PHE A 365 -21.60 30.94 -7.96
N TYR A 366 -21.37 30.81 -6.65
CA TYR A 366 -20.74 29.62 -6.08
C TYR A 366 -21.72 28.45 -6.04
N TYR A 367 -22.97 28.75 -5.68
CA TYR A 367 -24.04 27.76 -5.58
C TYR A 367 -24.77 27.53 -6.91
N GLY A 368 -24.82 28.54 -7.79
CA GLY A 368 -25.34 28.46 -9.15
C GLY A 368 -24.30 27.87 -10.09
N GLY A 369 -24.36 26.56 -10.31
CA GLY A 369 -23.44 25.84 -11.21
C GLY A 369 -22.76 24.62 -10.58
N GLY A 370 -23.09 24.27 -9.34
CA GLY A 370 -22.61 23.03 -8.71
C GLY A 370 -21.15 23.05 -8.22
N LYS A 371 -20.50 24.21 -8.20
CA LYS A 371 -19.10 24.34 -7.75
C LYS A 371 -18.90 23.85 -6.33
N HIS A 372 -19.88 24.09 -5.45
CA HIS A 372 -19.87 23.60 -4.06
C HIS A 372 -19.84 22.06 -3.97
N LYS A 373 -20.49 21.35 -4.91
CA LYS A 373 -20.42 19.88 -4.97
C LYS A 373 -19.04 19.40 -5.44
N GLN A 374 -18.46 20.11 -6.41
CA GLN A 374 -17.12 19.80 -6.92
C GLN A 374 -16.04 20.08 -5.87
N ASP A 375 -16.17 21.13 -5.06
CA ASP A 375 -15.22 21.39 -3.96
C ASP A 375 -15.36 20.35 -2.84
N LEU A 376 -16.58 19.85 -2.57
CA LEU A 376 -16.78 18.71 -1.66
C LEU A 376 -16.11 17.43 -2.19
N LEU A 377 -16.23 17.17 -3.49
CA LEU A 377 -15.53 16.06 -4.15
C LEU A 377 -14.01 16.23 -4.07
N LEU A 378 -13.51 17.44 -4.34
CA LEU A 378 -12.09 17.78 -4.25
C LEU A 378 -11.55 17.55 -2.83
N LEU A 379 -12.31 17.95 -1.81
CA LEU A 379 -12.01 17.69 -0.41
C LEU A 379 -11.94 16.18 -0.13
N ALA A 380 -12.94 15.42 -0.57
CA ALA A 380 -12.98 13.97 -0.37
C ALA A 380 -11.80 13.27 -1.07
N GLN A 381 -11.47 13.67 -2.30
CA GLN A 381 -10.35 13.15 -3.06
C GLN A 381 -9.00 13.51 -2.41
N THR A 382 -8.89 14.69 -1.80
CA THR A 382 -7.72 15.06 -1.00
C THR A 382 -7.51 14.06 0.13
N ILE A 383 -8.56 13.77 0.92
CA ILE A 383 -8.50 12.80 2.02
C ILE A 383 -8.15 11.39 1.52
N ARG A 384 -8.68 10.99 0.36
CA ARG A 384 -8.30 9.70 -0.25
C ARG A 384 -6.85 9.69 -0.71
N ALA A 385 -6.37 10.80 -1.26
CA ALA A 385 -5.00 10.98 -1.73
C ALA A 385 -3.98 10.95 -0.57
N THR A 386 -4.40 11.25 0.67
CA THR A 386 -3.54 11.02 1.85
C THR A 386 -3.41 9.55 2.24
N GLY A 387 -4.12 8.63 1.57
CA GLY A 387 -4.14 7.19 1.90
C GLY A 387 -5.22 6.78 2.90
N SER A 388 -6.13 7.68 3.27
CA SER A 388 -7.21 7.36 4.22
C SER A 388 -8.20 6.37 3.61
N GLU A 389 -8.53 5.30 4.34
CA GLU A 389 -9.56 4.32 3.94
C GLU A 389 -10.99 4.75 4.35
N SER A 390 -11.11 5.81 5.15
CA SER A 390 -12.39 6.36 5.63
C SER A 390 -12.37 7.88 5.66
N ILE A 391 -13.57 8.48 5.68
CA ILE A 391 -13.74 9.93 5.73
C ILE A 391 -14.89 10.29 6.68
N THR A 392 -14.67 11.34 7.47
CA THR A 392 -15.72 11.96 8.30
C THR A 392 -15.92 13.40 7.85
N PHE A 393 -17.15 13.74 7.45
CA PHE A 393 -17.53 15.11 7.13
C PHE A 393 -18.19 15.78 8.33
N ASN A 394 -17.67 16.93 8.74
CA ASN A 394 -18.33 17.77 9.74
C ASN A 394 -19.04 18.93 9.02
N VAL A 395 -20.37 18.86 8.97
CA VAL A 395 -21.26 19.86 8.37
C VAL A 395 -21.85 20.70 9.49
N GLU A 396 -21.11 21.75 9.85
CA GLU A 396 -21.39 22.59 11.02
C GLU A 396 -21.66 24.05 10.60
N ASN A 397 -22.24 24.83 11.52
CA ASN A 397 -22.48 26.27 11.38
C ASN A 397 -23.47 26.66 10.26
N PHE A 398 -24.40 25.77 9.92
CA PHE A 398 -25.54 26.08 9.05
C PHE A 398 -26.76 26.44 9.90
N SER A 399 -27.23 27.69 9.77
CA SER A 399 -28.39 28.19 10.51
C SER A 399 -29.72 27.53 10.09
N ASP A 400 -29.84 27.14 8.82
CA ASP A 400 -30.99 26.39 8.29
C ASP A 400 -30.67 24.88 8.28
N PRO A 401 -31.39 24.06 9.09
CA PRO A 401 -31.22 22.61 9.12
C PRO A 401 -31.39 21.95 7.75
N LYS A 402 -32.30 22.43 6.90
CA LYS A 402 -32.53 21.85 5.57
C LYS A 402 -31.35 22.06 4.64
N VAL A 403 -30.66 23.19 4.79
CA VAL A 403 -29.41 23.45 4.04
C VAL A 403 -28.29 22.55 4.56
N ALA A 404 -28.18 22.38 5.88
CA ALA A 404 -27.22 21.47 6.50
C ALA A 404 -27.41 20.02 5.99
N GLU A 405 -28.65 19.53 5.99
CA GLU A 405 -29.00 18.21 5.44
C GLU A 405 -28.70 18.10 3.95
N GLN A 406 -28.99 19.12 3.15
CA GLN A 406 -28.65 19.11 1.73
C GLN A 406 -27.12 18.99 1.53
N ARG A 407 -26.33 19.75 2.29
CA ARG A 407 -24.86 19.69 2.22
C ARG A 407 -24.33 18.35 2.72
N ALA A 408 -24.97 17.76 3.73
CA ALA A 408 -24.66 16.41 4.19
C ALA A 408 -24.90 15.35 3.09
N ARG A 409 -26.02 15.42 2.36
CA ARG A 409 -26.26 14.53 1.20
C ARG A 409 -25.21 14.70 0.11
N GLU A 410 -24.84 15.94 -0.20
CA GLU A 410 -23.80 16.25 -1.21
C GLU A 410 -22.42 15.79 -0.75
N ALA A 411 -22.10 15.87 0.54
CA ALA A 411 -20.86 15.35 1.11
C ALA A 411 -20.83 13.81 1.06
N PHE A 412 -21.95 13.15 1.32
CA PHE A 412 -22.09 11.71 1.13
C PHE A 412 -21.84 11.29 -0.33
N GLU A 413 -22.49 11.98 -1.27
CA GLU A 413 -22.30 11.79 -2.71
C GLU A 413 -20.82 11.99 -3.10
N ALA A 414 -20.18 13.04 -2.60
CA ALA A 414 -18.77 13.33 -2.83
C ALA A 414 -17.84 12.24 -2.31
N GLY A 415 -18.09 11.70 -1.11
CA GLY A 415 -17.34 10.57 -0.56
C GLY A 415 -17.43 9.32 -1.45
N LEU A 416 -18.64 9.00 -1.93
CA LEU A 416 -18.86 7.87 -2.83
C LEU A 416 -18.16 8.08 -4.18
N LYS A 417 -18.27 9.27 -4.77
CA LYS A 417 -17.59 9.66 -6.03
C LYS A 417 -16.07 9.74 -5.90
N ALA A 418 -15.54 10.01 -4.71
CA ALA A 418 -14.11 9.91 -4.44
C ALA A 418 -13.64 8.45 -4.37
N GLY A 419 -14.55 7.49 -4.20
CA GLY A 419 -14.24 6.06 -4.13
C GLY A 419 -14.21 5.50 -2.70
N PHE A 420 -14.72 6.23 -1.70
CA PHE A 420 -14.92 5.64 -0.38
C PHE A 420 -16.09 4.64 -0.43
N PRO A 421 -15.97 3.49 0.24
CA PRO A 421 -17.10 2.61 0.42
C PRO A 421 -18.09 3.21 1.44
N PRO A 422 -19.40 3.00 1.27
CA PRO A 422 -20.42 3.73 2.04
C PRO A 422 -20.26 3.55 3.56
N GLU A 423 -19.89 2.36 4.01
CA GLU A 423 -19.65 2.01 5.42
C GLU A 423 -18.42 2.71 6.05
N LYS A 424 -17.55 3.30 5.22
CA LYS A 424 -16.39 4.09 5.65
C LYS A 424 -16.63 5.61 5.54
N ILE A 425 -17.86 6.03 5.24
CA ILE A 425 -18.25 7.45 5.21
C ILE A 425 -19.08 7.76 6.45
N LYS A 426 -18.61 8.71 7.25
CA LYS A 426 -19.33 9.25 8.41
C LYS A 426 -19.64 10.72 8.18
N ILE A 427 -20.76 11.18 8.72
CA ILE A 427 -21.18 12.59 8.60
C ILE A 427 -21.70 13.07 9.95
N ASN A 428 -21.14 14.15 10.47
CA ASN A 428 -21.70 14.91 11.58
C ASN A 428 -22.43 16.13 11.03
N VAL A 429 -23.72 16.27 11.32
CA VAL A 429 -24.56 17.38 10.85
C VAL A 429 -25.08 18.14 12.07
N ASN A 430 -24.53 19.32 12.35
CA ASN A 430 -24.92 20.14 13.50
C ASN A 430 -25.04 19.34 14.83
N GLY A 431 -24.11 18.41 15.09
CA GLY A 431 -24.08 17.56 16.29
C GLY A 431 -24.76 16.19 16.14
N LEU A 432 -25.42 15.92 15.01
CA LEU A 432 -26.00 14.61 14.69
C LEU A 432 -24.98 13.73 13.96
N ASN A 433 -24.54 12.64 14.60
CA ASN A 433 -23.61 11.69 14.02
C ASN A 433 -24.33 10.63 13.16
N LEU A 434 -23.92 10.51 11.91
CA LEU A 434 -24.53 9.63 10.91
C LEU A 434 -23.49 8.68 10.31
N ALA A 435 -23.88 7.43 10.11
CA ALA A 435 -23.10 6.39 9.43
C ALA A 435 -23.98 5.64 8.41
N HIS A 436 -23.40 4.80 7.55
CA HIS A 436 -24.15 4.05 6.53
C HIS A 436 -25.38 3.33 7.10
N GLU A 437 -25.14 2.57 8.17
CA GLU A 437 -26.15 1.92 9.01
C GLU A 437 -26.08 2.49 10.42
N ALA A 438 -27.16 2.34 11.19
CA ALA A 438 -27.17 2.77 12.58
C ALA A 438 -26.15 1.94 13.39
N GLN A 439 -25.41 2.61 14.28
CA GLN A 439 -24.42 1.96 15.14
C GLN A 439 -24.67 2.39 16.59
N GLU A 440 -24.91 1.42 17.46
CA GLU A 440 -25.02 1.68 18.90
C GLU A 440 -23.64 1.87 19.54
N LYS A 441 -23.63 2.51 20.71
CA LYS A 441 -22.40 2.69 21.49
C LYS A 441 -21.82 1.33 21.87
N SER A 442 -20.51 1.18 21.69
CA SER A 442 -19.74 0.01 22.13
C SER A 442 -18.38 0.45 22.66
N GLU A 443 -17.64 -0.44 23.32
CA GLU A 443 -16.25 -0.17 23.74
C GLU A 443 -15.36 0.26 22.57
N LYS A 444 -15.65 -0.21 21.34
CA LYS A 444 -14.91 0.15 20.11
C LYS A 444 -15.42 1.43 19.43
N ASN A 445 -16.64 1.90 19.76
CA ASN A 445 -17.24 3.12 19.22
C ASN A 445 -18.04 3.82 20.33
N PRO A 446 -17.45 4.82 21.03
CA PRO A 446 -18.11 5.48 22.15
C PRO A 446 -19.26 6.41 21.72
N GLN A 447 -19.42 6.65 20.41
CA GLN A 447 -20.46 7.48 19.83
C GLN A 447 -21.56 6.63 19.21
N LYS A 448 -22.81 7.04 19.42
CA LYS A 448 -23.97 6.51 18.70
C LYS A 448 -24.05 7.17 17.33
N TYR A 449 -24.34 6.38 16.30
CA TYR A 449 -24.58 6.86 14.94
C TYR A 449 -25.98 6.46 14.48
N ASP A 450 -26.70 7.40 13.90
CA ASP A 450 -27.94 7.11 13.19
C ASP A 450 -27.66 6.78 11.72
N SER A 451 -28.62 6.13 11.03
CA SER A 451 -28.43 5.77 9.62
C SER A 451 -28.54 7.00 8.70
N ILE A 452 -27.54 7.18 7.83
CA ILE A 452 -27.53 8.14 6.72
C ILE A 452 -28.76 7.93 5.83
N ARG A 453 -29.09 6.66 5.51
CA ARG A 453 -30.23 6.32 4.66
C ARG A 453 -31.53 6.82 5.25
N GLU A 454 -31.75 6.55 6.53
CA GLU A 454 -32.99 6.90 7.23
C GLU A 454 -33.07 8.41 7.53
N LYS A 455 -31.97 9.04 7.96
CA LYS A 455 -32.00 10.45 8.37
C LYS A 455 -31.90 11.43 7.21
N LEU A 456 -31.02 11.18 6.24
CA LEU A 456 -30.79 12.11 5.13
C LEU A 456 -31.62 11.76 3.89
N PHE A 457 -32.00 10.51 3.70
CA PHE A 457 -32.63 10.04 2.47
C PHE A 457 -34.00 9.38 2.65
N ALA A 458 -34.66 9.50 3.82
CA ALA A 458 -36.01 8.96 4.04
C ALA A 458 -37.01 9.36 2.95
N GLU A 459 -37.02 10.64 2.56
CA GLU A 459 -37.90 11.16 1.52
C GLU A 459 -37.38 10.91 0.09
N LYS A 460 -36.15 10.40 -0.05
CA LYS A 460 -35.45 10.23 -1.34
C LYS A 460 -34.71 8.88 -1.43
N PRO A 461 -35.39 7.74 -1.22
CA PRO A 461 -34.73 6.43 -1.21
C PRO A 461 -34.11 6.06 -2.56
N ASN A 462 -34.71 6.48 -3.68
CA ASN A 462 -34.17 6.24 -5.02
C ASN A 462 -32.85 6.99 -5.26
N LEU A 463 -32.74 8.21 -4.74
CA LEU A 463 -31.50 9.00 -4.86
C LEU A 463 -30.35 8.35 -4.08
N TYR A 464 -30.65 7.83 -2.88
CA TYR A 464 -29.67 7.08 -2.11
C TYR A 464 -29.17 5.84 -2.87
N LYS A 465 -30.10 5.06 -3.43
CA LYS A 465 -29.76 3.88 -4.23
C LYS A 465 -28.88 4.26 -5.43
N GLU A 466 -29.24 5.29 -6.18
CA GLU A 466 -28.46 5.81 -7.31
C GLU A 466 -27.04 6.21 -6.88
N TYR A 467 -26.90 6.92 -5.76
CA TYR A 467 -25.58 7.31 -5.25
C TYR A 467 -24.71 6.11 -4.89
N VAL A 468 -25.27 5.12 -4.18
CA VAL A 468 -24.53 3.93 -3.78
C VAL A 468 -24.12 3.10 -5.00
N GLU A 469 -25.02 2.89 -5.96
CA GLU A 469 -24.74 2.16 -7.21
C GLU A 469 -23.65 2.85 -8.04
N ASN A 470 -23.74 4.17 -8.20
CA ASN A 470 -22.70 4.95 -8.87
C ASN A 470 -21.36 4.87 -8.11
N GLY A 471 -21.39 4.90 -6.78
CA GLY A 471 -20.21 4.73 -5.94
C GLY A 471 -19.54 3.37 -6.12
N VAL A 472 -20.33 2.28 -6.25
CA VAL A 472 -19.81 0.95 -6.59
C VAL A 472 -19.09 0.98 -7.92
N ARG A 473 -19.72 1.53 -8.97
CA ARG A 473 -19.11 1.63 -10.31
C ARG A 473 -17.79 2.39 -10.29
N VAL A 474 -17.74 3.53 -9.60
CA VAL A 474 -16.51 4.32 -9.45
C VAL A 474 -15.42 3.52 -8.74
N ARG A 475 -15.74 2.81 -7.66
CA ARG A 475 -14.77 1.97 -6.95
C ARG A 475 -14.25 0.83 -7.82
N ASP A 476 -15.11 0.19 -8.60
CA ASP A 476 -14.71 -0.88 -9.51
C ASP A 476 -13.80 -0.37 -10.64
N GLU A 477 -14.08 0.81 -11.19
CA GLU A 477 -13.22 1.48 -12.16
C GLU A 477 -11.86 1.82 -11.56
N LEU A 478 -11.82 2.42 -10.37
CA LEU A 478 -10.59 2.74 -9.67
C LEU A 478 -9.79 1.48 -9.31
N LYS A 479 -10.45 0.39 -8.90
CA LYS A 479 -9.81 -0.89 -8.61
C LYS A 479 -9.18 -1.49 -9.87
N LYS A 480 -9.87 -1.44 -11.01
CA LYS A 480 -9.31 -1.90 -12.30
C LYS A 480 -8.08 -1.09 -12.71
N LEU A 481 -8.10 0.23 -12.49
CA LEU A 481 -6.96 1.10 -12.77
C LEU A 481 -5.77 0.77 -11.86
N ASN A 482 -6.01 0.53 -10.58
CA ASN A 482 -4.95 0.16 -9.63
C ASN A 482 -4.41 -1.25 -9.89
N ALA A 483 -5.24 -2.21 -10.32
CA ALA A 483 -4.80 -3.57 -10.63
C ALA A 483 -3.80 -3.63 -11.81
N ALA A 484 -3.89 -2.69 -12.76
CA ALA A 484 -2.91 -2.58 -13.85
C ALA A 484 -1.48 -2.24 -13.36
N ILE A 485 -1.36 -1.80 -12.11
CA ILE A 485 -0.11 -1.39 -11.44
C ILE A 485 0.45 -2.56 -10.63
N GLU A 486 -0.42 -3.45 -10.15
CA GLU A 486 -0.07 -4.65 -9.38
C GLU A 486 0.52 -5.77 -10.25
N THR A 487 0.26 -5.78 -11.57
CA THR A 487 0.86 -6.78 -12.46
C THR A 487 2.39 -6.62 -12.50
N PRO A 488 3.15 -7.59 -11.99
CA PRO A 488 4.61 -7.50 -11.97
C PRO A 488 5.13 -7.48 -13.41
N THR A 489 5.79 -6.40 -13.80
CA THR A 489 6.66 -6.44 -14.98
C THR A 489 7.87 -7.32 -14.67
N LYS A 490 8.37 -8.05 -15.66
CA LYS A 490 9.66 -8.73 -15.51
C LYS A 490 10.69 -7.67 -15.14
N PRO A 491 11.49 -7.86 -14.07
CA PRO A 491 12.50 -6.88 -13.72
C PRO A 491 13.45 -6.70 -14.90
N SER A 492 13.83 -5.45 -15.17
CA SER A 492 14.83 -5.16 -16.19
C SER A 492 16.14 -5.88 -15.86
N ASP A 493 16.91 -6.25 -16.89
CA ASP A 493 18.17 -6.95 -16.69
C ASP A 493 19.21 -6.07 -15.96
N GLU A 494 19.07 -4.75 -16.05
CA GLU A 494 19.85 -3.77 -15.31
C GLU A 494 19.60 -3.85 -13.79
N ILE A 495 18.33 -3.90 -13.36
CA ILE A 495 17.99 -4.05 -11.94
C ILE A 495 18.52 -5.38 -11.40
N LYS A 496 18.38 -6.47 -12.17
CA LYS A 496 18.90 -7.77 -11.76
C LYS A 496 20.42 -7.72 -11.60
N LYS A 497 21.12 -7.08 -12.54
CA LYS A 497 22.57 -6.95 -12.49
C LYS A 497 23.02 -6.10 -11.29
N GLU A 498 22.38 -4.97 -11.04
CA GLU A 498 22.73 -4.12 -9.90
C GLU A 498 22.41 -4.79 -8.56
N MET A 499 21.25 -5.46 -8.45
CA MET A 499 20.93 -6.31 -7.30
C MET A 499 22.00 -7.36 -7.03
N GLU A 500 22.48 -8.00 -8.09
CA GLU A 500 23.50 -9.04 -8.01
C GLU A 500 24.86 -8.47 -7.57
N GLU A 501 25.23 -7.28 -8.05
CA GLU A 501 26.44 -6.58 -7.62
C GLU A 501 26.36 -6.18 -6.14
N LEU A 502 25.25 -5.57 -5.71
CA LEU A 502 25.02 -5.22 -4.31
C LEU A 502 24.97 -6.45 -3.40
N ARG A 503 24.42 -7.57 -3.90
CA ARG A 503 24.40 -8.86 -3.20
C ARG A 503 25.81 -9.39 -3.00
N LYS A 504 26.66 -9.36 -4.03
CA LYS A 504 28.06 -9.80 -3.94
C LYS A 504 28.85 -8.95 -2.94
N GLU A 505 28.66 -7.63 -2.94
CA GLU A 505 29.27 -6.76 -1.93
C GLU A 505 28.81 -7.08 -0.51
N ALA A 506 27.50 -7.26 -0.30
CA ALA A 506 26.93 -7.57 1.00
C ALA A 506 27.45 -8.91 1.54
N ARG A 507 27.53 -9.95 0.69
CA ARG A 507 28.13 -11.25 1.01
C ARG A 507 29.60 -11.14 1.39
N GLY A 508 30.38 -10.35 0.65
CA GLY A 508 31.80 -10.13 0.95
C GLY A 508 32.03 -9.48 2.33
N LYS A 509 31.08 -8.66 2.81
CA LYS A 509 31.13 -8.06 4.15
C LYS A 509 30.69 -9.02 5.25
N GLN A 510 29.63 -9.80 5.02
CA GLN A 510 29.16 -10.80 5.99
C GLN A 510 30.17 -11.94 6.19
N GLN A 511 30.80 -12.45 5.13
CA GLN A 511 31.85 -13.48 5.23
C GLN A 511 33.12 -13.00 5.96
N LYS A 512 33.46 -11.71 5.85
CA LYS A 512 34.57 -11.13 6.64
C LYS A 512 34.24 -11.03 8.13
N THR A 513 32.98 -10.77 8.47
CA THR A 513 32.56 -10.63 9.88
C THR A 513 32.57 -11.98 10.60
N ILE A 514 32.11 -13.05 9.93
CA ILE A 514 32.13 -14.43 10.47
C ILE A 514 33.56 -14.96 10.66
N LYS A 515 34.53 -14.50 9.87
CA LYS A 515 35.94 -14.92 9.99
C LYS A 515 36.75 -14.21 11.08
N ILE A 516 36.27 -13.10 11.64
CA ILE A 516 37.01 -12.33 12.66
C ILE A 516 36.61 -12.78 14.09
N GLU A 517 35.49 -13.47 14.26
CA GLU A 517 34.97 -13.88 15.57
C GLU A 517 35.46 -15.23 16.15
N PRO A 518 36.21 -16.14 15.47
CA PRO A 518 36.65 -17.39 16.10
C PRO A 518 38.01 -17.31 16.82
N GLU A 519 38.74 -16.19 16.81
CA GLU A 519 40.14 -16.14 17.34
C GLU A 519 40.32 -15.37 18.66
N ALA A 520 39.26 -14.81 19.26
CA ALA A 520 39.38 -14.00 20.48
C ALA A 520 39.02 -14.72 21.80
N ALA A 521 38.71 -16.02 21.78
CA ALA A 521 38.18 -16.74 22.95
C ALA A 521 39.13 -17.79 23.58
N GLU A 522 40.40 -17.88 23.16
CA GLU A 522 41.31 -18.88 23.73
C GLU A 522 42.70 -18.28 24.02
N GLN A 523 42.80 -17.53 25.13
CA GLN A 523 44.02 -17.44 25.94
C GLN A 523 43.78 -16.67 27.24
N LYS A 524 43.61 -17.42 28.35
CA LYS A 524 44.36 -17.31 29.62
C LYS A 524 43.53 -17.89 30.76
N ASP A 525 43.95 -19.06 31.26
CA ASP A 525 44.35 -19.15 32.66
C ASP A 525 45.10 -20.47 32.90
N THR A 526 46.43 -20.37 32.89
CA THR A 526 47.32 -21.35 33.49
C THR A 526 47.58 -20.89 34.94
N PRO A 527 47.36 -21.73 35.96
CA PRO A 527 47.69 -21.33 37.33
C PRO A 527 49.21 -21.39 37.53
N ALA A 528 49.76 -20.33 38.13
CA ALA A 528 51.16 -20.29 38.54
C ALA A 528 51.40 -21.18 39.78
N PRO A 529 52.57 -21.82 39.90
CA PRO A 529 52.92 -22.61 41.08
C PRO A 529 53.56 -21.72 42.15
N THR A 530 52.96 -21.65 43.34
CA THR A 530 53.63 -21.86 44.65
C THR A 530 52.61 -21.91 45.77
#